data_AF-A0AAP3BB78-F1
#
_entry.id   AF-A0AAP3BB78-F1
#
_cell.length_a   1.000
_cell.length_b   1.000
_cell.length_c   1.000
_cell.angle_alpha   90.00
_cell.angle_beta   90.00
_cell.angle_gamma   90.00
#
_symmetry.space_group_name_H-M   'P 1'
#
loop_
_entity.id
_entity.type
_entity.pdbx_description
1 polymer ?
#
loop_
_entity_poly.entity_id
_entity_poly.type
_entity_poly.pdbx_seq_one_letter_code
_entity_poly.pdbx_strand_id
1 'polypeptide(L)'
;MIPKVIHLCWFSNDSYPVEIKVCLDTWKRLMPDYVVNVWDYAAAKSIGCAFIDEALEARKWAFVADVVRFYAVYKEGGIYMDSDIYLHRRFDEILPEDGFATFNEKDKEVFGLQAAFFMGTAGNAFCKKMFEYYQNRHFKNPDGSFNDTISPYTMSAVAKSFGWQMKDEKQVMPGLTVYPTHLVAPNNHYPVDSETIGVHRVAGSWRKRKLGRFIEIKVKHLWHVVRYALFKK
;
A
#
# COMPACT_ATOMS: atom_id res chain seq x y z
N MET A 1 20.95 -4.99 3.17
CA MET A 1 20.01 -6.11 3.01
C MET A 1 18.65 -5.68 3.55
N ILE A 2 17.59 -5.91 2.80
CA ILE A 2 16.22 -5.56 3.22
C ILE A 2 15.73 -6.55 4.28
N PRO A 3 15.22 -6.09 5.43
CA PRO A 3 14.60 -6.96 6.43
C PRO A 3 13.38 -7.71 5.87
N LYS A 4 13.22 -8.98 6.28
CA LYS A 4 12.05 -9.81 5.93
C LYS A 4 10.83 -9.45 6.79
N VAL A 5 10.43 -8.18 6.72
CA VAL A 5 9.29 -7.62 7.46
C VAL A 5 8.31 -7.02 6.45
N ILE A 6 7.04 -7.37 6.61
CA ILE A 6 5.92 -6.80 5.87
C ILE A 6 5.14 -5.89 6.81
N HIS A 7 5.16 -4.59 6.56
CA HIS A 7 4.39 -3.60 7.30
C HIS A 7 2.96 -3.53 6.77
N LEU A 8 2.00 -3.72 7.67
CA LEU A 8 0.57 -3.74 7.40
C LEU A 8 -0.13 -2.69 8.27
N CYS A 9 -0.91 -1.79 7.68
CA CYS A 9 -1.73 -0.83 8.43
C CYS A 9 -3.11 -1.41 8.77
N TRP A 10 -3.51 -1.34 10.05
CA TRP A 10 -4.85 -1.74 10.49
C TRP A 10 -5.31 -0.99 11.75
N PHE A 11 -6.10 0.07 11.58
CA PHE A 11 -6.38 1.03 12.67
C PHE A 11 -7.74 0.86 13.37
N SER A 12 -8.66 0.05 12.84
CA SER A 12 -10.05 0.04 13.33
C SER A 12 -10.32 -0.91 14.50
N ASN A 13 -9.31 -1.67 14.96
CA ASN A 13 -9.44 -2.78 15.94
C ASN A 13 -10.45 -3.89 15.56
N ASP A 14 -11.14 -3.76 14.43
CA ASP A 14 -12.08 -4.76 13.94
C ASP A 14 -11.33 -6.01 13.47
N SER A 15 -12.01 -7.16 13.44
CA SER A 15 -11.48 -8.34 12.77
C SER A 15 -11.31 -8.09 11.28
N TYR A 16 -10.25 -8.63 10.68
CA TYR A 16 -10.08 -8.60 9.23
C TYR A 16 -11.30 -9.21 8.50
N PRO A 17 -11.90 -8.49 7.54
CA PRO A 17 -12.87 -9.05 6.60
C PRO A 17 -12.29 -10.26 5.86
N VAL A 18 -13.17 -11.14 5.36
CA VAL A 18 -12.74 -12.37 4.66
C VAL A 18 -11.86 -12.06 3.45
N GLU A 19 -12.17 -11.00 2.71
CA GLU A 19 -11.40 -10.56 1.55
C GLU A 19 -9.94 -10.21 1.92
N ILE A 20 -9.75 -9.57 3.09
CA ILE A 20 -8.43 -9.25 3.63
C ILE A 20 -7.76 -10.52 4.13
N LYS A 21 -8.47 -11.39 4.86
CA LYS A 21 -7.93 -12.69 5.31
C LYS A 21 -7.40 -13.52 4.16
N VAL A 22 -8.12 -13.58 3.03
CA VAL A 22 -7.67 -14.27 1.81
C VAL A 22 -6.34 -13.70 1.30
N CYS A 23 -6.17 -12.37 1.33
CA CYS A 23 -4.91 -11.74 0.94
C CYS A 23 -3.78 -12.11 1.90
N LEU A 24 -3.99 -11.97 3.22
CA LEU A 24 -3.01 -12.32 4.24
C LEU A 24 -2.63 -13.82 4.22
N ASP A 25 -3.59 -14.71 3.91
CA ASP A 25 -3.33 -16.14 3.74
C ASP A 25 -2.38 -16.41 2.56
N THR A 26 -2.46 -15.63 1.47
CA THR A 26 -1.45 -15.73 0.39
C THR A 26 -0.07 -15.30 0.84
N TRP A 27 0.04 -14.27 1.68
CA TRP A 27 1.33 -13.81 2.21
C TRP A 27 1.94 -14.88 3.09
N LYS A 28 1.16 -15.44 4.02
CA LYS A 28 1.62 -16.52 4.91
C LYS A 28 2.08 -17.75 4.14
N ARG A 29 1.35 -18.13 3.08
CA ARG A 29 1.67 -19.31 2.26
C ARG A 29 2.91 -19.10 1.39
N LEU A 30 3.06 -17.94 0.77
CA LEU A 30 4.14 -17.66 -0.18
C LEU A 30 5.41 -17.14 0.50
N MET A 31 5.26 -16.39 1.60
CA MET A 31 6.33 -15.71 2.34
C MET A 31 6.36 -16.18 3.81
N PRO A 32 6.43 -17.49 4.12
CA PRO A 32 6.34 -18.00 5.49
C PRO A 32 7.51 -17.56 6.39
N ASP A 33 8.61 -17.11 5.79
CA ASP A 33 9.81 -16.59 6.45
C ASP A 33 9.76 -15.08 6.72
N TYR A 34 8.70 -14.38 6.30
CA TYR A 34 8.52 -12.96 6.54
C TYR A 34 7.62 -12.74 7.76
N VAL A 35 7.99 -11.76 8.59
CA VAL A 35 7.18 -11.33 9.73
C VAL A 35 6.25 -10.21 9.30
N VAL A 36 4.97 -10.32 9.64
CA VAL A 36 4.01 -9.21 9.43
C VAL A 36 4.03 -8.31 10.68
N ASN A 37 4.49 -7.08 10.51
CA ASN A 37 4.42 -6.03 11.53
C ASN A 37 3.14 -5.20 11.31
N VAL A 38 2.21 -5.26 12.25
CA VAL A 38 0.93 -4.54 12.15
C VAL A 38 1.05 -3.18 12.84
N TRP A 39 0.87 -2.12 12.06
CA TRP A 39 0.73 -0.75 12.54
C TRP A 39 -0.73 -0.49 12.90
N ASP A 40 -1.02 -0.56 14.19
CA ASP A 40 -2.34 -0.25 14.74
C ASP A 40 -2.52 1.25 15.06
N TYR A 41 -3.66 1.60 15.65
CA TYR A 41 -3.97 2.98 16.03
C TYR A 41 -2.93 3.58 16.98
N ALA A 42 -2.51 2.82 17.99
CA ALA A 42 -1.57 3.31 19.01
C ALA A 42 -0.17 3.48 18.42
N ALA A 43 0.27 2.52 17.60
CA ALA A 43 1.53 2.59 16.87
C ALA A 43 1.55 3.81 15.92
N ALA A 44 0.48 4.04 15.16
CA ALA A 44 0.37 5.20 14.28
C ALA A 44 0.44 6.52 15.07
N LYS A 45 -0.31 6.64 16.16
CA LYS A 45 -0.30 7.83 17.03
C LYS A 45 1.09 8.10 17.64
N SER A 46 1.85 7.06 17.95
CA SER A 46 3.18 7.19 18.54
C SER A 46 4.24 7.81 17.63
N ILE A 47 3.96 7.92 16.31
CA ILE A 47 4.85 8.52 15.32
C ILE A 47 5.03 10.03 15.57
N GLY A 48 4.05 10.68 16.21
CA GLY A 48 4.13 12.11 16.53
C GLY A 48 4.07 13.02 15.30
N CYS A 49 3.17 12.72 14.37
CA CYS A 49 2.93 13.53 13.17
C CYS A 49 1.51 14.12 13.20
N ALA A 50 1.39 15.45 13.15
CA ALA A 50 0.10 16.14 13.24
C ALA A 50 -0.90 15.68 12.16
N PHE A 51 -0.42 15.41 10.93
CA PHE A 51 -1.24 14.84 9.86
C PHE A 51 -1.87 13.50 10.26
N ILE A 52 -1.10 12.62 10.91
CA ILE A 52 -1.59 11.33 11.40
C ILE A 52 -2.66 11.53 12.46
N ASP A 53 -2.38 12.36 13.47
CA ASP A 53 -3.30 12.59 14.60
C ASP A 53 -4.65 13.11 14.10
N GLU A 54 -4.62 14.12 13.23
CA GLU A 54 -5.83 14.72 12.66
C GLU A 54 -6.60 13.75 11.76
N ALA A 55 -5.91 12.93 10.98
CA ALA A 55 -6.54 11.91 10.13
C ALA A 55 -7.15 10.77 10.97
N LEU A 56 -6.49 10.36 12.07
CA LEU A 56 -7.00 9.38 13.02
C LEU A 56 -8.28 9.90 13.70
N GLU A 57 -8.29 11.14 14.18
CA GLU A 57 -9.47 11.80 14.77
C GLU A 57 -10.63 11.87 13.79
N ALA A 58 -10.36 12.19 12.53
CA ALA A 58 -11.34 12.24 11.45
C ALA A 58 -11.76 10.84 10.94
N ARG A 59 -11.20 9.76 11.49
CA ARG A 59 -11.39 8.36 11.06
C ARG A 59 -11.08 8.12 9.58
N LYS A 60 -10.04 8.78 9.08
CA LYS A 60 -9.58 8.76 7.69
C LYS A 60 -8.41 7.80 7.52
N TRP A 61 -8.67 6.50 7.72
CA TRP A 61 -7.68 5.43 7.77
C TRP A 61 -6.71 5.37 6.58
N ALA A 62 -7.22 5.57 5.36
CA ALA A 62 -6.37 5.57 4.16
C ALA A 62 -5.29 6.67 4.18
N PHE A 63 -5.64 7.84 4.73
CA PHE A 63 -4.73 8.99 4.85
C PHE A 63 -3.75 8.84 6.01
N VAL A 64 -4.13 8.09 7.05
CA VAL A 64 -3.18 7.65 8.09
C VAL A 64 -2.14 6.70 7.49
N ALA A 65 -2.60 5.70 6.72
CA ALA A 65 -1.72 4.76 6.04
C ALA A 65 -0.78 5.44 5.04
N ASP A 66 -1.22 6.51 4.37
CA ASP A 66 -0.38 7.34 3.50
C ASP A 66 0.87 7.90 4.18
N VAL A 67 0.86 8.11 5.49
CA VAL A 67 2.05 8.53 6.24
C VAL A 67 2.81 7.32 6.80
N VAL A 68 2.08 6.42 7.49
CA VAL A 68 2.66 5.28 8.21
C VAL A 68 3.47 4.39 7.26
N ARG A 69 3.01 4.19 6.03
CA ARG A 69 3.69 3.33 5.04
C ARG A 69 5.12 3.77 4.72
N PHE A 70 5.35 5.07 4.60
CA PHE A 70 6.69 5.61 4.33
C PHE A 70 7.50 5.73 5.60
N TYR A 71 6.87 6.06 6.73
CA TYR A 71 7.54 6.06 8.03
C TYR A 71 8.11 4.69 8.38
N ALA A 72 7.30 3.63 8.25
CA ALA A 72 7.69 2.26 8.57
C ALA A 72 8.91 1.82 7.75
N VAL A 73 8.84 1.92 6.43
CA VAL A 73 9.96 1.52 5.55
C VAL A 73 11.17 2.44 5.70
N TYR A 74 10.97 3.74 5.97
CA TYR A 74 12.09 4.63 6.28
C TYR A 74 12.80 4.21 7.58
N LYS A 75 12.04 3.89 8.63
CA LYS A 75 12.59 3.63 9.96
C LYS A 75 13.18 2.23 10.09
N GLU A 76 12.49 1.24 9.53
CA GLU A 76 12.77 -0.18 9.73
C GLU A 76 13.29 -0.87 8.46
N GLY A 77 13.19 -0.23 7.29
CA GLY A 77 13.37 -0.91 6.01
C GLY A 77 12.20 -1.86 5.72
N GLY A 78 12.40 -2.85 4.87
CA GLY A 78 11.42 -3.91 4.65
C GLY A 78 10.44 -3.61 3.53
N ILE A 79 9.23 -4.16 3.65
CA ILE A 79 8.21 -4.16 2.62
C ILE A 79 6.94 -3.56 3.20
N TYR A 80 6.33 -2.63 2.49
CA TYR A 80 4.96 -2.20 2.78
C TYR A 80 4.00 -2.84 1.79
N MET A 81 2.88 -3.36 2.29
CA MET A 81 1.75 -3.79 1.48
C MET A 81 0.42 -3.34 2.09
N ASP A 82 -0.45 -2.78 1.26
CA ASP A 82 -1.86 -2.60 1.61
C ASP A 82 -2.48 -3.98 1.91
N SER A 83 -3.44 -4.00 2.84
CA SER A 83 -4.03 -5.25 3.37
C SER A 83 -4.76 -6.11 2.31
N ASP A 84 -5.04 -5.52 1.15
CA ASP A 84 -5.76 -6.11 0.03
C ASP A 84 -4.87 -6.40 -1.19
N ILE A 85 -3.55 -6.53 -0.98
CA ILE A 85 -2.63 -7.11 -1.97
C ILE A 85 -2.74 -8.64 -1.94
N TYR A 86 -3.21 -9.24 -3.03
CA TYR A 86 -3.22 -10.69 -3.20
C TYR A 86 -1.93 -11.12 -3.90
N LEU A 87 -1.16 -12.05 -3.33
CA LEU A 87 0.08 -12.55 -3.94
C LEU A 87 -0.15 -13.84 -4.74
N HIS A 88 0.43 -13.89 -5.94
CA HIS A 88 0.50 -15.06 -6.81
C HIS A 88 1.82 -15.83 -6.66
N ARG A 89 2.92 -15.13 -6.39
CA ARG A 89 4.26 -15.71 -6.22
C ARG A 89 5.10 -14.89 -5.23
N ARG A 90 6.29 -15.41 -4.91
CA ARG A 90 7.30 -14.72 -4.10
C ARG A 90 7.91 -13.54 -4.85
N PHE A 91 8.46 -12.59 -4.12
CA PHE A 91 9.07 -11.36 -4.66
C PHE A 91 10.53 -11.15 -4.24
N ASP A 92 11.19 -12.15 -3.65
CA ASP A 92 12.58 -12.01 -3.18
C ASP A 92 13.55 -11.61 -4.31
N GLU A 93 13.25 -12.02 -5.55
CA GLU A 93 14.08 -11.74 -6.74
C GLU A 93 14.08 -10.26 -7.16
N ILE A 94 13.13 -9.46 -6.67
CA ILE A 94 13.01 -8.03 -6.98
C ILE A 94 13.32 -7.12 -5.78
N LEU A 95 13.82 -7.68 -4.67
CA LEU A 95 14.28 -6.87 -3.55
C LEU A 95 15.50 -6.04 -3.99
N PRO A 96 15.48 -4.70 -3.87
CA PRO A 96 16.64 -3.91 -4.23
C PRO A 96 17.76 -4.10 -3.20
N GLU A 97 19.01 -3.99 -3.66
CA GLU A 97 20.19 -4.06 -2.79
C GLU A 97 20.25 -2.84 -1.84
N ASP A 98 19.89 -1.67 -2.36
CA ASP A 98 19.78 -0.41 -1.63
C ASP A 98 18.67 0.49 -2.22
N GLY A 99 18.24 1.47 -1.43
CA GLY A 99 17.27 2.49 -1.82
C GLY A 99 15.82 2.03 -1.68
N PHE A 100 14.99 2.50 -2.61
CA PHE A 100 13.55 2.25 -2.63
C PHE A 100 13.15 1.59 -3.94
N ALA A 101 12.20 0.66 -3.90
CA ALA A 101 11.58 0.08 -5.07
C ALA A 101 10.06 0.08 -5.01
N THR A 102 9.43 0.41 -6.13
CA THR A 102 7.96 0.42 -6.30
C THR A 102 7.61 0.00 -7.73
N PHE A 103 6.33 0.09 -8.09
CA PHE A 103 5.79 -0.32 -9.37
C PHE A 103 5.10 0.88 -10.03
N ASN A 104 5.15 0.92 -11.36
CA ASN A 104 4.26 1.78 -12.12
C ASN A 104 2.80 1.35 -11.86
N GLU A 105 1.91 2.33 -11.85
CA GLU A 105 0.47 2.12 -11.80
C GLU A 105 -0.14 2.72 -13.06
N LYS A 106 -0.22 1.90 -14.12
CA LYS A 106 -0.88 2.27 -15.38
C LYS A 106 -2.24 1.58 -15.48
N ASP A 107 -3.31 2.35 -15.36
CA ASP A 107 -4.69 1.90 -15.61
C ASP A 107 -5.41 2.87 -16.55
N LYS A 108 -5.65 2.42 -17.78
CA LYS A 108 -6.21 3.24 -18.88
C LYS A 108 -5.39 4.53 -19.07
N GLU A 109 -6.00 5.68 -18.80
CA GLU A 109 -5.41 7.02 -18.93
C GLU A 109 -4.64 7.46 -17.68
N VAL A 110 -4.75 6.73 -16.56
CA VAL A 110 -4.06 7.06 -15.32
C VAL A 110 -2.70 6.38 -15.32
N PHE A 111 -1.65 7.19 -15.16
CA PHE A 111 -0.29 6.70 -15.01
C PHE A 111 0.35 7.34 -13.78
N GLY A 112 0.83 6.51 -12.87
CA GLY A 112 1.54 6.95 -11.67
C GLY A 112 2.43 5.87 -11.07
N LEU A 113 2.59 5.93 -9.75
CA LEU A 113 3.32 4.94 -8.97
C LEU A 113 2.40 4.33 -7.92
N GLN A 114 2.60 3.05 -7.66
CA GLN A 114 1.76 2.30 -6.74
C GLN A 114 2.17 2.53 -5.28
N ALA A 115 1.30 3.19 -4.52
CA ALA A 115 1.50 3.35 -3.07
C ALA A 115 1.16 2.09 -2.26
N ALA A 116 0.47 1.13 -2.87
CA ALA A 116 -0.06 -0.05 -2.20
C ALA A 116 0.96 -1.18 -2.00
N PHE A 117 2.09 -1.16 -2.72
CA PHE A 117 3.16 -2.15 -2.56
C PHE A 117 4.50 -1.53 -2.94
N PHE A 118 5.43 -1.49 -2.00
CA PHE A 118 6.82 -1.08 -2.24
C PHE A 118 7.74 -1.67 -1.17
N MET A 119 9.05 -1.52 -1.38
CA MET A 119 10.09 -2.07 -0.53
C MET A 119 11.29 -1.13 -0.49
N GLY A 120 12.11 -1.20 0.57
CA GLY A 120 13.32 -0.40 0.62
C GLY A 120 14.20 -0.64 1.83
N THR A 121 15.38 -0.04 1.81
CA THR A 121 16.32 -0.04 2.94
C THR A 121 15.91 1.00 3.98
N ALA A 122 16.24 0.73 5.25
CA ALA A 122 16.09 1.71 6.32
C ALA A 122 16.94 2.95 5.99
N GLY A 123 16.39 4.15 6.20
CA GLY A 123 17.04 5.41 5.90
C GLY A 123 16.98 5.85 4.43
N ASN A 124 16.29 5.11 3.55
CA ASN A 124 16.26 5.45 2.13
C ASN A 124 15.69 6.86 1.86
N ALA A 125 16.28 7.53 0.87
CA ALA A 125 15.97 8.94 0.58
C ALA A 125 14.54 9.17 0.07
N PHE A 126 13.93 8.17 -0.59
CA PHE A 126 12.58 8.29 -1.14
C PHE A 126 11.53 8.35 -0.02
N CYS A 127 11.53 7.35 0.88
CA CYS A 127 10.65 7.33 2.04
C CYS A 127 10.89 8.52 2.97
N LYS A 128 12.15 8.96 3.12
CA LYS A 128 12.46 10.19 3.87
C LYS A 128 11.73 11.40 3.31
N LYS A 129 11.85 11.67 2.00
CA LYS A 129 11.16 12.80 1.33
C LYS A 129 9.65 12.68 1.43
N MET A 130 9.11 11.46 1.31
CA MET A 130 7.67 11.22 1.48
C MET A 130 7.22 11.50 2.91
N PHE A 131 7.95 11.05 3.92
CA PHE A 131 7.61 11.30 5.31
C PHE A 131 7.74 12.78 5.70
N GLU A 132 8.82 13.45 5.26
CA GLU A 132 9.01 14.89 5.43
C GLU A 132 7.89 15.72 4.78
N TYR A 133 7.34 15.28 3.64
CA TYR A 133 6.18 15.91 3.03
C TYR A 133 4.99 15.97 3.98
N TYR A 134 4.67 14.86 4.66
CA TYR A 134 3.55 14.79 5.60
C TYR A 134 3.86 15.44 6.95
N GLN A 135 5.09 15.34 7.46
CA GLN A 135 5.49 15.96 8.72
C GLN A 135 5.32 17.49 8.72
N ASN A 136 5.49 18.13 7.57
CA ASN A 136 5.37 19.58 7.42
C ASN A 136 3.97 20.04 7.01
N ARG A 137 2.93 19.20 7.16
CA ARG A 137 1.56 19.47 6.75
C ARG A 137 0.56 19.04 7.81
N HIS A 138 -0.58 19.71 7.78
CA HIS A 138 -1.78 19.31 8.50
C HIS A 138 -2.73 18.58 7.54
N PHE A 139 -3.50 17.64 8.10
CA PHE A 139 -4.58 16.98 7.37
C PHE A 139 -5.84 17.84 7.36
N LYS A 140 -6.08 18.63 8.42
CA LYS A 140 -7.15 19.64 8.47
C LYS A 140 -6.60 20.99 7.99
N ASN A 141 -7.22 21.56 6.97
CA ASN A 141 -6.89 22.90 6.48
C ASN A 141 -7.47 23.97 7.44
N PRO A 142 -6.99 25.23 7.39
CA PRO A 142 -7.50 26.32 8.23
C PRO A 142 -8.99 26.62 8.07
N ASP A 143 -9.57 26.30 6.91
CA ASP A 143 -11.00 26.45 6.63
C ASP A 143 -11.87 25.26 7.09
N GLY A 144 -11.25 24.25 7.72
CA GLY A 144 -11.90 23.03 8.18
C GLY A 144 -12.07 21.94 7.12
N SER A 145 -11.68 22.18 5.86
CA SER A 145 -11.62 21.15 4.83
C SER A 145 -10.46 20.16 5.09
N PHE A 146 -10.47 19.02 4.41
CA PHE A 146 -9.38 18.04 4.52
C PHE A 146 -8.39 18.18 3.36
N ASN A 147 -7.11 18.05 3.66
CA ASN A 147 -6.07 17.82 2.68
C ASN A 147 -6.12 16.35 2.23
N ASP A 148 -6.84 16.11 1.14
CA ASP A 148 -7.11 14.78 0.59
C ASP A 148 -6.19 14.39 -0.58
N THR A 149 -5.02 15.03 -0.68
CA THR A 149 -3.98 14.64 -1.64
C THR A 149 -3.47 13.25 -1.33
N ILE A 150 -3.75 12.30 -2.24
CA ILE A 150 -3.33 10.90 -2.09
C ILE A 150 -1.83 10.73 -2.35
N SER A 151 -1.22 9.75 -1.68
CA SER A 151 0.22 9.45 -1.80
C SER A 151 0.75 9.25 -3.22
N PRO A 152 0.05 8.62 -4.21
CA PRO A 152 0.58 8.43 -5.57
C PRO A 152 0.97 9.72 -6.31
N TYR A 153 0.25 10.82 -6.09
CA TYR A 153 0.59 12.12 -6.71
C TYR A 153 1.90 12.67 -6.14
N THR A 154 2.06 12.62 -4.83
CA THR A 154 3.29 13.03 -4.14
C THR A 154 4.45 12.11 -4.50
N MET A 155 4.22 10.79 -4.57
CA MET A 155 5.22 9.81 -5.00
C MET A 155 5.75 10.13 -6.40
N SER A 156 4.85 10.43 -7.34
CA SER A 156 5.22 10.77 -8.73
C SER A 156 6.07 12.05 -8.79
N ALA A 157 5.75 13.06 -7.98
CA ALA A 157 6.54 14.29 -7.88
C ALA A 157 7.93 14.03 -7.28
N VAL A 158 8.01 13.23 -6.21
CA VAL A 158 9.28 12.83 -5.60
C VAL A 158 10.10 12.01 -6.58
N ALA A 159 9.53 11.01 -7.24
CA ALA A 159 10.22 10.14 -8.20
C ALA A 159 10.83 10.91 -9.38
N LYS A 160 10.14 11.94 -9.89
CA LYS A 160 10.70 12.83 -10.93
C LYS A 160 12.02 13.49 -10.49
N SER A 161 12.17 13.81 -9.21
CA SER A 161 13.44 14.35 -8.67
C SER A 161 14.58 13.34 -8.64
N PHE A 162 14.28 12.04 -8.73
CA PHE A 162 15.27 10.96 -8.89
C PHE A 162 15.52 10.61 -10.37
N GLY A 163 14.83 11.26 -11.31
CA GLY A 163 14.95 11.00 -12.75
C GLY A 163 13.94 10.00 -13.33
N TRP A 164 12.94 9.57 -12.55
CA TRP A 164 11.86 8.71 -13.07
C TRP A 164 11.09 9.39 -14.20
N GLN A 165 10.84 8.62 -15.27
CA GLN A 165 10.01 9.01 -16.40
C GLN A 165 8.69 8.26 -16.37
N MET A 166 7.64 8.86 -16.92
CA MET A 166 6.30 8.27 -17.00
C MET A 166 6.22 7.21 -18.12
N LYS A 167 6.93 6.09 -17.95
CA LYS A 167 7.04 4.97 -18.90
C LYS A 167 6.88 3.65 -18.18
N ASP A 168 6.06 2.76 -18.76
CA ASP A 168 5.72 1.47 -18.16
C ASP A 168 6.79 0.41 -18.46
N GLU A 169 8.00 0.69 -17.97
CA GLU A 169 9.18 -0.14 -18.14
C GLU A 169 9.96 -0.15 -16.82
N LYS A 170 10.85 -1.14 -16.66
CA LYS A 170 11.78 -1.15 -15.52
C LYS A 170 12.74 0.02 -15.66
N GLN A 171 12.76 0.89 -14.64
CA GLN A 171 13.66 2.03 -14.56
C GLN A 171 14.49 1.93 -13.28
N VAL A 172 15.81 2.09 -13.42
CA VAL A 172 16.76 2.02 -12.29
C VAL A 172 17.51 3.35 -12.24
N MET A 173 17.33 4.08 -11.15
CA MET A 173 18.00 5.35 -10.85
C MET A 173 18.75 5.23 -9.51
N PRO A 174 19.73 6.10 -9.23
CA PRO A 174 20.39 6.12 -7.92
C PRO A 174 19.37 6.25 -6.77
N GLY A 175 19.23 5.21 -5.95
CA GLY A 175 18.32 5.17 -4.81
C GLY A 175 16.84 4.90 -5.12
N LEU A 176 16.45 4.68 -6.38
CA LEU A 176 15.07 4.38 -6.78
C LEU A 176 15.02 3.36 -7.93
N THR A 177 14.33 2.25 -7.72
CA THR A 177 13.95 1.32 -8.78
C THR A 177 12.44 1.35 -8.99
N VAL A 178 11.98 1.45 -10.23
CA VAL A 178 10.56 1.35 -10.58
C VAL A 178 10.36 0.19 -11.53
N TYR A 179 9.51 -0.74 -11.14
CA TYR A 179 9.16 -1.93 -11.92
C TYR A 179 7.93 -1.67 -12.81
N PRO A 180 7.78 -2.42 -13.91
CA PRO A 180 6.60 -2.31 -14.77
C PRO A 180 5.31 -2.73 -14.06
N THR A 181 4.17 -2.21 -14.54
CA THR A 181 2.84 -2.38 -13.95
C THR A 181 2.41 -3.86 -13.87
N HIS A 182 2.82 -4.71 -14.82
CA HIS A 182 2.35 -6.10 -14.89
C HIS A 182 2.82 -6.98 -13.72
N LEU A 183 3.91 -6.60 -13.03
CA LEU A 183 4.39 -7.32 -11.85
C LEU A 183 3.42 -7.15 -10.67
N VAL A 184 2.80 -5.98 -10.52
CA VAL A 184 1.75 -5.77 -9.52
C VAL A 184 0.55 -5.12 -10.18
N ALA A 185 -0.42 -5.95 -10.55
CA ALA A 185 -1.62 -5.51 -11.21
C ALA A 185 -2.38 -4.49 -10.33
N PRO A 186 -2.72 -3.30 -10.85
CA PRO A 186 -3.29 -2.20 -10.07
C PRO A 186 -4.74 -2.44 -9.65
N ASN A 187 -5.44 -3.35 -10.32
CA ASN A 187 -6.80 -3.75 -9.98
C ASN A 187 -7.15 -5.14 -10.55
N ASN A 188 -8.30 -5.68 -10.15
CA ASN A 188 -8.79 -7.02 -10.54
C ASN A 188 -9.08 -7.20 -12.04
N HIS A 189 -9.17 -6.13 -12.83
CA HIS A 189 -9.45 -6.20 -14.26
C HIS A 189 -8.18 -6.05 -15.11
N TYR A 190 -7.05 -5.77 -14.49
CA TYR A 190 -5.78 -5.70 -15.21
C TYR A 190 -5.32 -7.12 -15.57
N PRO A 191 -4.79 -7.36 -16.79
CA PRO A 191 -4.28 -8.67 -17.17
C PRO A 191 -3.23 -9.19 -16.19
N VAL A 192 -3.31 -10.48 -15.88
CA VAL A 192 -2.31 -11.17 -15.05
C VAL A 192 -1.66 -12.27 -15.87
N ASP A 193 -0.37 -12.48 -15.67
CA ASP A 193 0.42 -13.51 -16.32
C ASP A 193 1.27 -14.30 -15.30
N SER A 194 2.21 -15.11 -15.79
CA SER A 194 3.09 -15.93 -14.95
C SER A 194 4.15 -15.13 -14.19
N GLU A 195 4.44 -13.90 -14.61
CA GLU A 195 5.39 -12.99 -13.96
C GLU A 195 4.72 -12.10 -12.91
N THR A 196 3.40 -11.90 -12.99
CA THR A 196 2.62 -11.15 -12.00
C THR A 196 2.87 -11.67 -10.57
N ILE A 197 3.43 -10.82 -9.72
CA ILE A 197 3.72 -11.07 -8.31
C ILE A 197 2.44 -10.94 -7.49
N GLY A 198 1.65 -9.90 -7.73
CA GLY A 198 0.44 -9.65 -6.97
C GLY A 198 -0.59 -8.81 -7.70
N VAL A 199 -1.77 -8.73 -7.10
CA VAL A 199 -2.90 -7.93 -7.58
C VAL A 199 -3.42 -7.10 -6.42
N HIS A 200 -3.50 -5.79 -6.61
CA HIS A 200 -4.19 -4.91 -5.68
C HIS A 200 -5.69 -5.10 -5.86
N ARG A 201 -6.37 -5.66 -4.85
CA ARG A 201 -7.81 -5.98 -4.93
C ARG A 201 -8.70 -4.73 -4.86
N VAL A 202 -8.14 -3.58 -4.47
CA VAL A 202 -8.81 -2.27 -4.34
C VAL A 202 -10.14 -2.41 -3.59
N ALA A 203 -10.08 -2.98 -2.38
CA ALA A 203 -11.24 -3.19 -1.53
C ALA A 203 -11.99 -1.89 -1.28
N GLY A 204 -11.26 -0.76 -1.20
CA GLY A 204 -11.80 0.60 -1.26
C GLY A 204 -12.87 0.89 -0.22
N SER A 205 -12.76 0.26 0.97
CA SER A 205 -13.75 0.28 2.05
C SER A 205 -14.04 1.69 2.59
N TRP A 206 -13.12 2.63 2.39
CA TRP A 206 -13.25 4.04 2.81
C TRP A 206 -14.08 4.91 1.87
N ARG A 207 -14.46 4.43 0.67
CA ARG A 207 -15.20 5.24 -0.32
C ARG A 207 -16.70 5.26 -0.02
N LYS A 208 -17.33 6.44 -0.10
CA LYS A 208 -18.80 6.55 -0.13
C LYS A 208 -19.33 5.88 -1.41
N ARG A 209 -20.39 5.08 -1.29
CA ARG A 209 -20.93 4.26 -2.39
C ARG A 209 -22.43 4.46 -2.56
N LYS A 210 -22.91 4.37 -3.80
CA LYS A 210 -24.35 4.31 -4.12
C LYS A 210 -24.95 3.02 -3.55
N LEU A 211 -26.23 3.04 -3.18
CA LEU A 211 -26.92 1.93 -2.50
C LEU A 211 -26.80 0.58 -3.23
N GLY A 212 -27.01 0.56 -4.55
CA GLY A 212 -26.90 -0.68 -5.34
C GLY A 212 -25.51 -1.32 -5.24
N ARG A 213 -24.45 -0.51 -5.30
CA ARG A 213 -23.06 -0.99 -5.14
C ARG A 213 -22.80 -1.48 -3.71
N PHE A 214 -23.41 -0.86 -2.71
CA PHE A 214 -23.31 -1.32 -1.32
C PHE A 214 -23.92 -2.72 -1.14
N ILE A 215 -25.13 -2.95 -1.65
CA ILE A 215 -25.83 -4.24 -1.60
C ILE A 215 -25.02 -5.31 -2.34
N GLU A 216 -24.57 -5.02 -3.56
CA GLU A 216 -23.75 -5.94 -4.36
C GLU A 216 -22.52 -6.44 -3.60
N ILE A 217 -21.81 -5.53 -2.92
CA ILE A 217 -20.62 -5.87 -2.14
C ILE A 217 -20.99 -6.70 -0.92
N LYS A 218 -22.11 -6.43 -0.25
CA LYS A 218 -22.58 -7.26 0.87
C LYS A 218 -22.94 -8.68 0.44
N VAL A 219 -23.58 -8.85 -0.72
CA VAL A 219 -23.88 -10.17 -1.28
C VAL A 219 -22.60 -10.92 -1.64
N LYS A 220 -21.66 -10.25 -2.34
CA LYS A 220 -20.35 -10.81 -2.65
C LYS A 220 -19.58 -11.22 -1.39
N HIS A 221 -19.60 -10.38 -0.37
CA HIS A 221 -18.99 -10.67 0.92
C HIS A 221 -19.57 -11.93 1.56
N LEU A 222 -20.90 -12.06 1.62
CA LEU A 222 -21.55 -13.25 2.18
C LEU A 222 -21.18 -14.52 1.41
N TRP A 223 -21.15 -14.44 0.08
CA TRP A 223 -20.70 -15.56 -0.76
C TRP A 223 -19.23 -15.91 -0.52
N HIS A 224 -18.35 -14.92 -0.37
CA HIS A 224 -16.95 -15.14 0.00
C HIS A 224 -16.80 -15.77 1.38
N VAL A 225 -17.60 -15.35 2.37
CA VAL A 225 -17.61 -15.95 3.72
C VAL A 225 -17.96 -17.44 3.64
N VAL A 226 -19.03 -17.80 2.92
CA VAL A 226 -19.44 -19.20 2.75
C VAL A 226 -18.35 -20.00 2.04
N ARG A 227 -17.81 -19.49 0.91
CA ARG A 227 -16.73 -20.16 0.20
C ARG A 227 -15.47 -20.32 1.04
N TYR A 228 -15.08 -19.29 1.78
CA TYR A 228 -13.90 -19.34 2.64
C TYR A 228 -14.07 -20.38 3.76
N ALA A 229 -15.25 -20.45 4.36
CA ALA A 229 -15.55 -21.45 5.38
C ALA A 229 -15.50 -22.89 4.83
N LEU A 230 -16.00 -23.11 3.61
CA LEU A 230 -16.07 -24.43 2.99
C LEU A 230 -14.74 -24.92 2.41
N PHE A 231 -13.88 -24.01 1.93
CA PHE A 231 -12.68 -24.35 1.16
C PHE A 231 -11.38 -23.87 1.79
N LYS A 232 -11.37 -23.65 3.11
CA LYS A 232 -10.16 -23.28 3.85
C LYS A 232 -9.10 -24.38 3.69
N LYS A 233 -8.20 -24.20 2.73
CA LYS A 233 -6.97 -24.98 2.55
C LYS A 233 -5.78 -24.07 2.83
#